data_AF-A0A7C4GQR8-F1
#
_entry.id   AF-A0A7C4GQR8-F1
#
_cell.length_a   1.000
_cell.length_b   1.000
_cell.length_c   1.000
_cell.angle_alpha   90.00
_cell.angle_beta   90.00
_cell.angle_gamma   90.00
#
_symmetry.space_group_name_H-M   'P 1'
#
loop_
_entity.id
_entity.type
_entity.pdbx_description
1 polymer ?
#
loop_
_entity_poly.entity_id
_entity_poly.type
_entity_poly.pdbx_seq_one_letter_code
_entity_poly.pdbx_strand_id
1 'polypeptide(L)'
;MPGRIIRELLQSVKAEVENIDAIKAKKVVIGLGYTAVQLSTEHVGLCYTFSSEIAPNCCQIWKKAGTLAGSQAIKIAELSLSWDLSEAVVGVAALNALSQLAIEKNLNRYTIAEGDLIDQIKIKPSDTVALVGNIHPFVPKIMEKTRNIFILERNPRLREANVFPDTAAEEIIPQATVAIITGTALANGTID
;
A
#
# COMPACT_ATOMS: atom_id res chain seq x y z
N MET A 1 9.29 6.60 4.67
CA MET A 1 9.92 7.82 4.08
C MET A 1 8.83 8.60 3.37
N PRO A 2 8.69 9.93 3.55
CA PRO A 2 7.71 10.70 2.79
C PRO A 2 8.12 10.82 1.31
N GLY A 3 7.61 9.88 0.50
CA GLY A 3 7.78 9.84 -0.95
C GLY A 3 6.97 10.92 -1.70
N ARG A 4 7.37 11.21 -2.94
CA ARG A 4 6.67 12.14 -3.83
C ARG A 4 5.26 11.62 -4.13
N ILE A 5 5.10 10.32 -4.38
CA ILE A 5 3.79 9.70 -4.68
C ILE A 5 2.77 9.93 -3.55
N ILE A 6 3.16 9.75 -2.28
CA ILE A 6 2.24 9.96 -1.15
C ILE A 6 1.75 11.43 -1.09
N ARG A 7 2.62 12.40 -1.40
CA ARG A 7 2.23 13.82 -1.44
C ARG A 7 1.24 14.10 -2.55
N GLU A 8 1.47 13.54 -3.74
CA GLU A 8 0.56 13.65 -4.88
C GLU A 8 -0.81 13.03 -4.56
N LEU A 9 -0.84 11.85 -3.93
CA LEU A 9 -2.09 11.20 -3.50
C LEU A 9 -2.86 12.04 -2.47
N LEU A 10 -2.19 12.61 -1.48
CA LEU A 10 -2.82 13.50 -0.49
C LEU A 10 -3.41 14.75 -1.17
N GLN A 11 -2.73 15.32 -2.16
CA GLN A 11 -3.24 16.44 -2.93
C GLN A 11 -4.47 16.05 -3.77
N SER A 12 -4.42 14.89 -4.44
CA SER A 12 -5.55 14.37 -5.23
C SER A 12 -6.78 14.19 -4.37
N VAL A 13 -6.66 13.53 -3.22
CA VAL A 13 -7.78 13.30 -2.31
C VAL A 13 -8.34 14.61 -1.74
N LYS A 14 -7.47 15.59 -1.41
CA LYS A 14 -7.91 16.93 -0.98
C LYS A 14 -8.70 17.67 -2.07
N ALA A 15 -8.38 17.45 -3.34
CA ALA A 15 -9.07 18.07 -4.46
C ALA A 15 -10.38 17.35 -4.83
N GLU A 16 -10.42 16.03 -4.73
CA GLU A 16 -11.54 15.21 -5.22
C GLU A 16 -12.61 14.93 -4.16
N VAL A 17 -12.28 15.01 -2.86
CA VAL A 17 -13.22 14.79 -1.76
C VAL A 17 -13.77 16.13 -1.25
N GLU A 18 -15.00 16.45 -1.60
CA GLU A 18 -15.70 17.62 -1.08
C GLU A 18 -15.87 17.57 0.45
N ASN A 19 -15.76 18.73 1.11
CA ASN A 19 -15.90 18.86 2.56
C ASN A 19 -14.99 17.90 3.36
N ILE A 20 -13.80 17.59 2.83
CA ILE A 20 -12.86 16.65 3.44
C ILE A 20 -12.54 16.96 4.91
N ASP A 21 -12.50 18.25 5.27
CA ASP A 21 -12.21 18.70 6.65
C ASP A 21 -13.33 18.37 7.65
N ALA A 22 -14.54 18.06 7.18
CA ALA A 22 -15.65 17.61 8.02
C ALA A 22 -15.62 16.09 8.28
N ILE A 23 -14.88 15.34 7.47
CA ILE A 23 -14.81 13.87 7.57
C ILE A 23 -13.92 13.48 8.73
N LYS A 24 -14.42 12.62 9.61
CA LYS A 24 -13.71 12.16 10.81
C LYS A 24 -13.41 10.68 10.73
N ALA A 25 -12.35 10.23 11.41
CA ALA A 25 -12.19 8.81 11.68
C ALA A 25 -13.19 8.36 12.74
N LYS A 26 -14.07 7.44 12.36
CA LYS A 26 -15.02 6.78 13.26
C LYS A 26 -14.30 5.73 14.11
N LYS A 27 -13.43 4.92 13.50
CA LYS A 27 -12.68 3.85 14.16
C LYS A 27 -11.32 3.67 13.53
N VAL A 28 -10.31 3.41 14.36
CA VAL A 28 -8.95 3.07 13.92
C VAL A 28 -8.51 1.81 14.66
N VAL A 29 -8.04 0.81 13.92
CA VAL A 29 -7.61 -0.48 14.46
C VAL A 29 -6.27 -0.85 13.86
N ILE A 30 -5.26 -1.06 14.70
CA ILE A 30 -3.97 -1.63 14.29
C ILE A 30 -4.04 -3.13 14.56
N GLY A 31 -4.28 -3.93 13.52
CA GLY A 31 -4.28 -5.38 13.58
C GLY A 31 -2.92 -5.98 13.22
N LEU A 32 -2.75 -7.28 13.42
CA LEU A 32 -1.48 -7.98 13.16
C LEU A 32 -1.12 -8.08 11.67
N GLY A 33 -2.12 -8.25 10.81
CA GLY A 33 -1.94 -8.31 9.35
C GLY A 33 -2.30 -7.00 8.66
N TYR A 34 -3.36 -6.33 9.11
CA TYR A 34 -3.83 -5.08 8.53
C TYR A 34 -4.18 -4.05 9.60
N THR A 35 -3.89 -2.80 9.28
CA THR A 35 -4.39 -1.61 9.96
C THR A 35 -5.56 -1.06 9.17
N ALA A 36 -6.64 -0.73 9.87
CA ALA A 36 -7.88 -0.26 9.28
C ALA A 36 -8.30 1.09 9.85
N VAL A 37 -8.77 1.97 8.97
CA VAL A 37 -9.41 3.24 9.34
C VAL A 37 -10.80 3.26 8.71
N GLN A 38 -11.81 3.40 9.56
CA GLN A 38 -13.20 3.62 9.15
C GLN A 38 -13.55 5.09 9.32
N LEU A 39 -14.13 5.70 8.30
CA LEU A 39 -14.57 7.09 8.28
C LEU A 39 -15.98 7.25 8.84
N SER A 40 -16.37 8.48 9.17
CA SER A 40 -17.74 8.85 9.55
C SER A 40 -18.74 8.66 8.41
N THR A 41 -18.26 8.49 7.17
CA THR A 41 -19.04 8.15 5.97
C THR A 41 -19.15 6.63 5.76
N GLU A 42 -18.79 5.81 6.76
CA GLU A 42 -18.74 4.34 6.74
C GLU A 42 -17.70 3.70 5.82
N HIS A 43 -17.00 4.48 5.00
CA HIS A 43 -15.91 4.02 4.13
C HIS A 43 -14.73 3.50 4.96
N VAL A 44 -14.08 2.44 4.47
CA VAL A 44 -12.95 1.78 5.15
C VAL A 44 -11.74 1.73 4.23
N GLY A 45 -10.59 2.07 4.79
CA GLY A 45 -9.30 1.88 4.16
C GLY A 45 -8.42 0.96 4.97
N LEU A 46 -7.60 0.19 4.26
CA LEU A 46 -6.69 -0.80 4.82
C LEU A 46 -5.25 -0.50 4.43
N CYS A 47 -4.32 -0.85 5.31
CA CYS A 47 -2.89 -0.92 5.00
C CYS A 47 -2.30 -2.16 5.69
N TYR A 48 -1.36 -2.84 5.04
CA TYR A 48 -0.64 -3.95 5.68
C TYR A 48 0.09 -3.44 6.94
N THR A 49 0.06 -4.23 8.01
CA THR A 49 0.81 -3.94 9.23
C THR A 49 2.15 -4.64 9.19
N PHE A 50 3.24 -3.88 9.15
CA PHE A 50 4.60 -4.40 9.23
C PHE A 50 4.98 -4.80 10.66
N SER A 51 4.30 -5.80 11.23
CA SER A 51 4.46 -6.23 12.63
C SER A 51 5.91 -6.60 13.00
N SER A 52 6.72 -7.04 12.04
CA SER A 52 8.15 -7.34 12.26
C SER A 52 9.06 -6.12 12.20
N GLU A 53 8.63 -5.01 11.59
CA GLU A 53 9.43 -3.77 11.45
C GLU A 53 8.97 -2.67 12.40
N ILE A 54 7.71 -2.71 12.84
CA ILE A 54 7.17 -1.84 13.87
C ILE A 54 7.67 -2.35 15.23
N ALA A 55 8.75 -1.74 15.71
CA ALA A 55 9.28 -2.02 17.04
C ALA A 55 8.38 -1.36 18.10
N PRO A 56 7.75 -2.14 19.00
CA PRO A 56 6.96 -1.55 20.06
C PRO A 56 7.88 -0.83 21.05
N ASN A 57 7.52 0.40 21.41
CA ASN A 57 8.15 1.10 22.53
C ASN A 57 7.38 0.72 23.80
N CYS A 58 7.87 -0.28 24.55
CA CYS A 58 7.15 -0.91 25.68
C CYS A 58 5.90 -1.71 25.22
N CYS A 59 4.86 -1.84 26.05
CA CYS A 59 3.59 -2.51 25.73
C CYS A 59 2.70 -1.69 24.76
N GLN A 60 3.23 -0.63 24.14
CA GLN A 60 2.51 0.24 23.23
C GLN A 60 3.15 0.23 21.84
N ILE A 61 2.36 -0.12 20.84
CA ILE A 61 2.75 -0.02 19.42
C ILE A 61 2.82 1.45 18.99
N TRP A 62 1.97 2.30 19.55
CA TRP A 62 1.97 3.73 19.24
C TRP A 62 1.47 4.59 20.40
N LYS A 63 2.16 5.72 20.64
CA LYS A 63 1.89 6.62 21.78
C LYS A 63 0.53 7.30 21.73
N LYS A 64 -0.06 7.47 20.54
CA LYS A 64 -1.37 8.11 20.32
C LYS A 64 -2.52 7.10 20.21
N ALA A 65 -2.28 5.83 20.57
CA ALA A 65 -3.33 4.83 20.58
C ALA A 65 -4.51 5.30 21.46
N GLY A 66 -5.73 5.12 20.96
CA GLY A 66 -6.95 5.57 21.64
C GLY A 66 -7.33 7.04 21.43
N THR A 67 -6.49 7.88 20.80
CA THR A 67 -6.79 9.31 20.62
C THR A 67 -7.29 9.68 19.22
N LEU A 68 -7.30 8.74 18.27
CA LEU A 68 -7.58 9.06 16.87
C LEU A 68 -9.05 9.14 16.49
N ALA A 69 -9.91 8.38 17.17
CA ALA A 69 -11.34 8.42 16.88
C ALA A 69 -11.89 9.84 17.11
N GLY A 70 -12.70 10.34 16.17
CA GLY A 70 -13.22 11.71 16.17
C GLY A 70 -12.26 12.76 15.58
N SER A 71 -11.00 12.43 15.31
CA SER A 71 -10.07 13.33 14.61
C SER A 71 -10.41 13.45 13.12
N GLN A 72 -10.04 14.58 12.51
CA GLN A 72 -10.18 14.77 11.05
C GLN A 72 -9.43 13.69 10.29
N ALA A 73 -10.10 13.03 9.35
CA ALA A 73 -9.55 11.93 8.58
C ALA A 73 -8.33 12.37 7.76
N ILE A 74 -8.37 13.57 7.18
CA ILE A 74 -7.23 14.12 6.43
C ILE A 74 -5.99 14.36 7.29
N LYS A 75 -6.16 14.72 8.57
CA LYS A 75 -5.04 14.85 9.52
C LYS A 75 -4.42 13.52 9.89
N ILE A 76 -5.22 12.46 9.93
CA ILE A 76 -4.69 11.10 10.09
C ILE A 76 -3.99 10.67 8.80
N ALA A 77 -4.56 10.94 7.62
CA ALA A 77 -3.93 10.62 6.34
C ALA A 77 -2.58 11.31 6.15
N GLU A 78 -2.40 12.54 6.66
CA GLU A 78 -1.12 13.26 6.67
C GLU A 78 0.00 12.50 7.44
N LEU A 79 -0.34 11.57 8.33
CA LEU A 79 0.64 10.68 8.99
C LEU A 79 1.35 9.72 8.01
N SER A 80 0.81 9.52 6.80
CA SER A 80 1.49 8.75 5.74
C SER A 80 2.85 9.35 5.35
N LEU A 81 3.08 10.62 5.68
CA LEU A 81 4.36 11.31 5.49
C LEU A 81 5.33 11.11 6.67
N SER A 82 4.93 10.40 7.72
CA SER A 82 5.78 10.18 8.89
C SER A 82 6.96 9.28 8.56
N TRP A 83 8.04 9.48 9.31
CA TRP A 83 9.18 8.59 9.32
C TRP A 83 8.98 7.40 10.27
N ASP A 84 8.02 7.50 11.18
CA ASP A 84 7.59 6.38 12.02
C ASP A 84 6.66 5.49 11.19
N LEU A 85 7.07 4.24 10.97
CA LEU A 85 6.31 3.27 10.16
C LEU A 85 4.92 2.99 10.74
N SER A 86 4.77 3.03 12.06
CA SER A 86 3.49 2.84 12.75
C SER A 86 2.51 3.97 12.39
N GLU A 87 3.01 5.21 12.33
CA GLU A 87 2.22 6.37 11.90
C GLU A 87 1.93 6.31 10.40
N ALA A 88 2.93 5.96 9.59
CA ALA A 88 2.80 5.87 8.14
C ALA A 88 1.72 4.85 7.72
N VAL A 89 1.71 3.67 8.33
CA VAL A 89 0.69 2.62 8.08
C VAL A 89 -0.72 3.11 8.41
N VAL A 90 -0.90 3.79 9.54
CA VAL A 90 -2.21 4.37 9.91
C VAL A 90 -2.61 5.47 8.92
N GLY A 91 -1.66 6.30 8.51
CA GLY A 91 -1.90 7.36 7.54
C GLY A 91 -2.28 6.83 6.17
N VAL A 92 -1.59 5.80 5.67
CA VAL A 92 -1.94 5.14 4.40
C VAL A 92 -3.31 4.46 4.49
N ALA A 93 -3.65 3.83 5.63
CA ALA A 93 -4.99 3.28 5.83
C ALA A 93 -6.08 4.38 5.78
N ALA A 94 -5.84 5.54 6.39
CA ALA A 94 -6.77 6.68 6.31
C ALA A 94 -6.86 7.27 4.90
N LEU A 95 -5.72 7.37 4.19
CA LEU A 95 -5.66 7.81 2.80
C LEU A 95 -6.46 6.86 1.89
N ASN A 96 -6.31 5.55 2.07
CA ASN A 96 -7.08 4.54 1.35
C ASN A 96 -8.58 4.62 1.67
N ALA A 97 -8.95 5.03 2.88
CA ALA A 97 -10.36 5.19 3.25
C ALA A 97 -10.98 6.40 2.53
N LEU A 98 -10.23 7.50 2.45
CA LEU A 98 -10.65 8.70 1.74
C LEU A 98 -10.65 8.50 0.22
N SER A 99 -9.74 7.67 -0.32
CA SER A 99 -9.74 7.37 -1.75
C SER A 99 -10.97 6.58 -2.19
N GLN A 100 -11.57 5.76 -1.32
CA GLN A 100 -12.84 5.08 -1.63
C GLN A 100 -13.96 6.10 -1.90
N LEU A 101 -14.05 7.18 -1.13
CA LEU A 101 -15.00 8.27 -1.39
C LEU A 101 -14.72 8.98 -2.72
N ALA A 102 -13.44 9.22 -3.02
CA ALA A 102 -13.04 9.84 -4.29
C ALA A 102 -13.43 8.96 -5.49
N ILE A 103 -13.17 7.65 -5.40
CA ILE A 103 -13.53 6.66 -6.43
C ILE A 103 -15.05 6.58 -6.61
N GLU A 104 -15.82 6.47 -5.52
CA GLU A 104 -17.29 6.39 -5.57
C GLU A 104 -17.89 7.59 -6.32
N LYS A 105 -17.41 8.81 -6.04
CA LYS A 105 -17.88 10.03 -6.70
C LYS A 105 -17.44 10.15 -8.16
N ASN A 106 -16.36 9.47 -8.54
CA ASN A 106 -15.71 9.62 -9.84
C ASN A 106 -15.66 8.29 -10.62
N LEU A 107 -16.61 7.37 -10.40
CA LEU A 107 -16.60 6.04 -11.03
C LEU A 107 -16.45 6.07 -12.55
N ASN A 108 -17.00 7.09 -13.21
CA ASN A 108 -16.89 7.31 -14.65
C ASN A 108 -15.45 7.61 -15.15
N ARG A 109 -14.51 7.91 -14.25
CA ARG A 109 -13.09 8.15 -14.56
C ARG A 109 -12.23 6.89 -14.46
N TYR A 110 -12.79 5.78 -13.95
CA TYR A 110 -12.04 4.55 -13.72
C TYR A 110 -12.55 3.40 -14.61
N THR A 111 -11.60 2.62 -15.14
CA THR A 111 -11.92 1.29 -15.67
C THR A 111 -11.76 0.30 -14.53
N ILE A 112 -12.89 -0.22 -14.05
CA ILE A 112 -12.92 -1.25 -13.00
C ILE A 112 -13.05 -2.60 -13.68
N ALA A 113 -12.12 -3.50 -13.38
CA ALA A 113 -12.16 -4.90 -13.79
C ALA A 113 -12.25 -5.79 -12.54
N GLU A 114 -13.00 -6.87 -12.65
CA GLU A 114 -13.14 -7.88 -11.61
C GLU A 114 -12.44 -9.17 -12.04
N GLY A 115 -11.68 -9.79 -11.13
CA GLY A 115 -10.96 -11.04 -11.37
C GLY A 115 -9.54 -11.02 -10.81
N ASP A 116 -8.75 -12.01 -11.21
CA ASP A 116 -7.34 -12.08 -10.84
C ASP A 116 -6.51 -11.11 -11.67
N LEU A 117 -5.64 -10.34 -11.00
CA LEU A 117 -4.77 -9.35 -11.64
C LEU A 117 -3.96 -9.94 -12.79
N ILE A 118 -3.40 -11.14 -12.62
CA ILE A 118 -2.50 -11.76 -13.60
C ILE A 118 -3.25 -12.13 -14.90
N ASP A 119 -4.56 -12.36 -14.80
CA ASP A 119 -5.40 -12.67 -15.97
C ASP A 119 -5.81 -11.40 -16.73
N GLN A 120 -5.78 -10.24 -16.07
CA GLN A 120 -6.12 -8.93 -16.67
C GLN A 120 -4.92 -8.22 -17.32
N ILE A 121 -3.69 -8.59 -16.95
CA ILE A 121 -2.47 -8.00 -17.52
C ILE A 121 -1.93 -8.82 -18.69
N LYS A 122 -1.49 -8.12 -19.75
CA LYS A 122 -0.89 -8.75 -20.93
C LYS A 122 0.61 -8.96 -20.73
N ILE A 123 1.00 -10.16 -20.32
CA ILE A 123 2.41 -10.61 -20.26
C ILE A 123 2.70 -11.50 -21.46
N LYS A 124 3.77 -11.18 -22.21
CA LYS A 124 4.27 -11.95 -23.36
C LYS A 124 5.42 -12.86 -22.93
N PRO A 125 5.70 -13.95 -23.68
CA PRO A 125 6.85 -14.81 -23.41
C PRO A 125 8.22 -14.11 -23.44
N SER A 126 8.32 -12.98 -24.14
CA SER A 126 9.54 -12.16 -24.21
C SER A 126 9.68 -11.16 -23.07
N ASP A 127 8.64 -10.95 -22.25
CA ASP A 127 8.66 -9.95 -21.19
C ASP A 127 9.52 -10.40 -20.01
N THR A 128 10.19 -9.44 -19.41
CA THR A 128 10.88 -9.59 -18.12
C THR A 128 10.01 -8.99 -17.04
N VAL A 129 9.59 -9.82 -16.08
CA VAL A 129 8.70 -9.41 -15.00
C VAL A 129 9.49 -9.20 -13.72
N ALA A 130 9.42 -8.00 -13.14
CA ALA A 130 9.83 -7.75 -11.76
C ALA A 130 8.61 -7.80 -10.85
N LEU A 131 8.61 -8.73 -9.89
CA LEU A 131 7.59 -8.87 -8.86
C LEU A 131 8.16 -8.40 -7.51
N VAL A 132 7.73 -7.21 -7.06
CA VAL A 132 8.13 -6.65 -5.76
C VAL A 132 7.12 -7.07 -4.69
N GLY A 133 7.61 -7.82 -3.71
CA GLY A 133 6.83 -8.62 -2.76
C GLY A 133 6.72 -10.07 -3.23
N ASN A 134 7.04 -11.04 -2.36
CA ASN A 134 6.89 -12.45 -2.70
C ASN A 134 5.42 -12.90 -2.62
N ILE A 135 4.65 -12.62 -3.68
CA ILE A 135 3.23 -12.95 -3.79
C ILE A 135 3.08 -14.35 -4.39
N HIS A 136 3.20 -15.39 -3.57
CA HIS A 136 3.22 -16.80 -4.01
C HIS A 136 2.11 -17.18 -5.02
N PRO A 137 0.84 -16.75 -4.87
CA PRO A 137 -0.19 -17.10 -5.85
C PRO A 137 0.05 -16.56 -7.27
N PHE A 138 0.82 -15.50 -7.43
CA PHE A 138 1.08 -14.88 -8.73
C PHE A 138 2.22 -15.56 -9.49
N VAL A 139 3.20 -16.10 -8.78
CA VAL A 139 4.41 -16.71 -9.36
C VAL A 139 4.10 -17.79 -10.39
N PRO A 140 3.29 -18.85 -10.10
CA PRO A 140 3.02 -19.89 -11.10
C PRO A 140 2.28 -19.33 -12.32
N LYS A 141 1.33 -18.42 -12.11
CA LYS A 141 0.56 -17.80 -13.20
C LYS A 141 1.42 -16.93 -14.12
N ILE A 142 2.41 -16.23 -13.57
CA ILE A 142 3.38 -15.48 -14.37
C ILE A 142 4.31 -16.43 -15.12
N MET A 143 4.78 -17.50 -14.47
CA MET A 143 5.66 -18.51 -15.06
C MET A 143 5.04 -19.28 -16.23
N GLU A 144 3.71 -19.37 -16.29
CA GLU A 144 2.97 -19.90 -17.44
C GLU A 144 3.05 -18.96 -18.66
N LYS A 145 3.24 -17.65 -18.45
CA LYS A 145 3.27 -16.63 -19.50
C LYS A 145 4.69 -16.26 -19.95
N THR A 146 5.66 -16.24 -19.04
CA THR A 146 7.08 -15.95 -19.31
C THR A 146 8.00 -16.69 -18.34
N ARG A 147 9.22 -17.02 -18.78
CA ARG A 147 10.25 -17.61 -17.90
C ARG A 147 11.17 -16.56 -17.25
N ASN A 148 11.08 -15.30 -17.68
CA ASN A 148 11.94 -14.22 -17.20
C ASN A 148 11.23 -13.48 -16.06
N ILE A 149 11.26 -14.05 -14.86
CA ILE A 149 10.69 -13.44 -13.65
C ILE A 149 11.77 -13.24 -12.59
N PHE A 150 11.79 -12.05 -12.00
CA PHE A 150 12.61 -11.71 -10.84
C PHE A 150 11.69 -11.32 -9.68
N ILE A 151 11.87 -11.95 -8.53
CA ILE A 151 11.07 -11.69 -7.32
C ILE A 151 11.95 -10.97 -6.31
N LEU A 152 11.48 -9.83 -5.80
CA LEU A 152 12.18 -8.99 -4.82
C LEU A 152 11.40 -9.02 -3.50
N GLU A 153 12.04 -9.41 -2.40
CA GLU A 153 11.39 -9.48 -1.09
C GLU A 153 12.31 -8.96 0.02
N ARG A 154 11.82 -7.96 0.74
CA ARG A 154 12.54 -7.29 1.83
C ARG A 154 12.63 -8.18 3.06
N ASN A 155 11.55 -8.88 3.41
CA ASN A 155 11.52 -9.73 4.59
C ASN A 155 12.38 -10.98 4.38
N PRO A 156 13.52 -11.14 5.06
CA PRO A 156 14.40 -12.29 4.88
C PRO A 156 13.73 -13.63 5.18
N ARG A 157 12.68 -13.65 6.00
CA ARG A 157 11.94 -14.88 6.34
C ARG A 157 11.03 -15.37 5.21
N LEU A 158 10.69 -14.49 4.26
CA LEU A 158 9.86 -14.79 3.10
C LEU A 158 10.70 -14.97 1.83
N ARG A 159 12.03 -14.90 1.93
CA ARG A 159 12.94 -15.16 0.81
C ARG A 159 13.22 -16.65 0.68
N GLU A 160 12.84 -17.21 -0.47
CA GLU A 160 13.15 -18.58 -0.89
C GLU A 160 14.30 -18.59 -1.89
N ALA A 161 14.67 -19.78 -2.38
CA ALA A 161 15.62 -19.90 -3.48
C ALA A 161 15.12 -19.11 -4.70
N ASN A 162 16.00 -18.28 -5.30
CA ASN A 162 15.69 -17.38 -6.41
C ASN A 162 14.79 -16.17 -6.08
N VAL A 163 14.66 -15.83 -4.79
CA VAL A 163 14.07 -14.55 -4.35
C VAL A 163 15.18 -13.60 -3.90
N PHE A 164 15.25 -12.43 -4.52
CA PHE A 164 16.28 -11.43 -4.29
C PHE A 164 15.89 -10.48 -3.15
N PRO A 165 16.88 -9.89 -2.42
CA PRO A 165 16.59 -8.81 -1.48
C PRO A 165 16.06 -7.57 -2.20
N ASP A 166 15.33 -6.71 -1.49
CA ASP A 166 14.86 -5.42 -2.00
C ASP A 166 16.01 -4.50 -2.45
N THR A 167 17.21 -4.64 -1.90
CA THR A 167 18.40 -3.90 -2.36
C THR A 167 18.82 -4.21 -3.80
N ALA A 168 18.33 -5.30 -4.41
CA ALA A 168 18.57 -5.60 -5.82
C ALA A 168 17.61 -4.87 -6.77
N ALA A 169 16.65 -4.11 -6.24
CA ALA A 169 15.65 -3.39 -7.04
C ALA A 169 16.28 -2.42 -8.05
N GLU A 170 17.33 -1.69 -7.66
CA GLU A 170 18.06 -0.75 -8.52
C GLU A 170 18.65 -1.40 -9.78
N GLU A 171 18.99 -2.69 -9.70
CA GLU A 171 19.55 -3.43 -10.83
C GLU A 171 18.45 -4.13 -11.64
N ILE A 172 17.46 -4.71 -10.95
CA ILE A 172 16.44 -5.58 -11.57
C ILE A 172 15.30 -4.79 -12.20
N ILE A 173 14.76 -3.77 -11.51
CA ILE A 173 13.59 -3.03 -11.99
C ILE A 173 13.85 -2.33 -13.33
N PRO A 174 15.02 -1.68 -13.57
CA PRO A 174 15.30 -1.05 -14.87
C PRO A 174 15.32 -2.02 -16.06
N GLN A 175 15.51 -3.32 -15.82
CA GLN A 175 15.52 -4.36 -16.86
C GLN A 175 14.12 -4.93 -17.14
N ALA A 176 13.14 -4.67 -16.27
CA ALA A 176 11.81 -5.21 -16.39
C ALA A 176 11.00 -4.49 -17.48
N THR A 177 10.29 -5.26 -18.30
CA THR A 177 9.27 -4.71 -19.21
C THR A 177 7.89 -4.65 -18.55
N VAL A 178 7.69 -5.42 -17.47
CA VAL A 178 6.49 -5.40 -16.64
C VAL A 178 6.91 -5.39 -15.17
N ALA A 179 6.44 -4.42 -14.39
CA ALA A 179 6.64 -4.36 -12.95
C ALA A 179 5.31 -4.55 -12.22
N ILE A 180 5.28 -5.50 -11.29
CA ILE A 180 4.15 -5.75 -10.39
C ILE A 180 4.64 -5.45 -8.97
N ILE A 181 4.11 -4.40 -8.37
CA ILE A 181 4.61 -3.88 -7.08
C ILE A 181 3.52 -4.00 -6.04
N THR A 182 3.85 -4.61 -4.89
CA THR A 182 2.98 -4.66 -3.73
C THR A 182 2.53 -3.27 -3.28
N GLY A 183 1.24 -3.12 -2.94
CA GLY A 183 0.71 -1.86 -2.39
C GLY A 183 1.37 -1.45 -1.06
N THR A 184 2.06 -2.37 -0.38
CA THR A 184 2.80 -2.09 0.86
C THR A 184 3.99 -1.14 0.64
N ALA A 185 4.50 -1.03 -0.60
CA ALA A 185 5.56 -0.08 -0.98
C ALA A 185 5.19 1.39 -0.70
N LEU A 186 3.88 1.71 -0.71
CA LEU A 186 3.39 3.04 -0.34
C LEU A 186 3.67 3.39 1.13
N ALA A 187 3.51 2.42 2.03
CA ALA A 187 3.58 2.65 3.47
C ALA A 187 5.01 2.62 4.02
N ASN A 188 5.89 1.79 3.48
CA ASN A 188 7.30 1.82 3.85
C ASN A 188 8.10 2.88 3.05
N GLY A 189 7.52 3.44 1.98
CA GLY A 189 8.09 4.53 1.19
C GLY A 189 9.14 4.07 0.18
N THR A 190 9.02 2.85 -0.34
CA THR A 190 9.91 2.29 -1.38
C THR A 190 9.26 2.27 -2.77
N ILE A 191 8.18 3.04 -2.97
CA ILE A 191 7.49 3.16 -4.26
C ILE A 191 8.13 4.20 -5.20
N ASP A 192 8.82 5.18 -4.62
CA ASP A 192 9.52 6.27 -5.29
C ASP A 192 10.96 5.85 -5.62
#